data_AF-A0A934U2M2-F1
#
_entry.id   AF-A0A934U2M2-F1
#
_cell.length_a   1.000
_cell.length_b   1.000
_cell.length_c   1.000
_cell.angle_alpha   90.00
_cell.angle_beta   90.00
_cell.angle_gamma   90.00
#
_symmetry.space_group_name_H-M   'P 1'
#
loop_
_entity.id
_entity.type
_entity.pdbx_description
1 polymer ?
#
loop_
_entity_poly.entity_id
_entity_poly.type
_entity_poly.pdbx_seq_one_letter_code
_entity_poly.pdbx_strand_id
1 'polypeptide(L)'
;MNGRKRKAKQALVSGRASKTPVVLKVRTPDSLPARVIGLGLAGTGAAHFTAPRAFDTLTATAFPEKTRQWTYRNGFTELLLGLAITFRRTRPVGAIGSVAYVAFLANRVSSQR
;
A
#
# COMPACT_ATOMS: atom_id res chain seq x y z
N MET A 1 23.48 -52.24 -5.62
CA MET A 1 22.21 -51.47 -5.66
C MET A 1 21.73 -51.19 -4.23
N ASN A 2 21.84 -49.94 -3.77
CA ASN A 2 21.69 -49.56 -2.36
C ASN A 2 20.26 -49.68 -1.81
N GLY A 3 20.12 -50.44 -0.70
CA GLY A 3 18.85 -50.77 -0.03
C GLY A 3 18.00 -49.58 0.44
N ARG A 4 18.57 -48.37 0.52
CA ARG A 4 17.82 -47.12 0.79
C ARG A 4 16.76 -46.83 -0.27
N LYS A 5 17.04 -47.09 -1.55
CA LYS A 5 16.08 -46.84 -2.64
C LYS A 5 14.88 -47.81 -2.60
N ARG A 6 15.05 -49.01 -2.04
CA ARG A 6 13.98 -50.01 -1.89
C ARG A 6 12.99 -49.62 -0.78
N LYS A 7 13.49 -49.15 0.37
CA LYS A 7 12.63 -48.70 1.47
C LYS A 7 11.77 -47.48 1.10
N ALA A 8 12.34 -46.52 0.36
CA ALA A 8 11.61 -45.34 -0.09
C ALA A 8 10.45 -45.70 -1.02
N LYS A 9 10.66 -46.61 -1.99
CA LYS A 9 9.59 -47.08 -2.89
C LYS A 9 8.48 -47.84 -2.15
N GLN A 10 8.82 -48.65 -1.15
CA GLN A 10 7.82 -49.37 -0.34
C GLN A 10 6.97 -48.45 0.53
N ALA A 11 7.54 -47.35 1.04
CA ALA A 11 6.79 -46.35 1.81
C ALA A 11 5.81 -45.54 0.94
N LEU A 12 6.16 -45.29 -0.34
CA LEU A 12 5.24 -44.68 -1.31
C LEU A 12 4.11 -45.64 -1.73
N VAL A 13 4.41 -46.92 -1.92
CA VAL A 13 3.41 -47.94 -2.33
C VAL A 13 2.46 -48.31 -1.17
N SER A 14 2.89 -48.20 0.09
CA SER A 14 2.07 -48.57 1.25
C SER A 14 1.08 -47.49 1.71
N GLY A 15 0.95 -46.36 0.99
CA GLY A 15 -0.01 -45.30 1.34
C GLY A 15 0.23 -44.70 2.73
N ARG A 16 1.46 -44.79 3.27
CA ARG A 16 1.75 -44.28 4.61
C ARG A 16 1.86 -42.76 4.53
N ALA A 17 0.77 -42.08 4.89
CA ALA A 17 0.72 -40.62 5.02
C ALA A 17 1.96 -40.13 5.80
N SER A 18 2.74 -39.25 5.17
CA SER A 18 3.91 -38.62 5.78
C SER A 18 3.51 -37.99 7.12
N LYS A 19 4.18 -38.39 8.22
CA LYS A 19 3.94 -37.84 9.58
C LYS A 19 4.11 -36.33 9.67
N THR A 20 4.76 -35.72 8.68
CA THR A 20 4.93 -34.28 8.54
C THR A 20 4.14 -33.82 7.33
N PRO A 21 2.92 -33.29 7.50
CA PRO A 21 2.25 -32.59 6.41
C PRO A 21 3.08 -31.35 6.08
N VAL A 22 3.50 -31.21 4.83
CA VAL A 22 4.08 -29.95 4.34
C VAL A 22 2.94 -28.94 4.31
N VAL A 23 2.81 -28.14 5.36
CA VAL A 23 1.88 -27.01 5.39
C VAL A 23 2.43 -25.96 4.43
N LEU A 24 2.03 -26.03 3.17
CA LEU A 24 2.21 -24.93 2.24
C LEU A 24 1.35 -23.78 2.78
N LYS A 25 1.99 -22.85 3.48
CA LYS A 25 1.34 -21.61 3.90
C LYS A 25 1.02 -20.84 2.61
N VAL A 26 -0.16 -21.11 2.04
CA VAL A 26 -0.66 -20.41 0.86
C VAL A 26 -0.61 -18.93 1.19
N ARG A 27 0.26 -18.20 0.49
CA ARG A 27 0.42 -16.76 0.70
C ARG A 27 -0.94 -16.15 0.42
N THR A 28 -1.58 -15.58 1.44
CA THR A 28 -2.89 -14.94 1.26
C THR A 28 -2.77 -13.94 0.13
N PRO A 29 -3.67 -13.96 -0.87
CA PRO A 29 -3.61 -13.02 -1.99
C PRO A 29 -3.59 -11.58 -1.47
N ASP A 30 -2.83 -10.72 -2.14
CA ASP A 30 -2.78 -9.31 -1.78
C ASP A 30 -4.19 -8.72 -1.87
N SER A 31 -4.61 -7.96 -0.86
CA SER A 31 -5.98 -7.45 -0.86
C SER A 31 -6.16 -6.45 -2.00
N LEU A 32 -7.01 -6.83 -2.96
CA LEU A 32 -7.40 -6.03 -4.12
C LEU A 32 -7.92 -4.64 -3.71
N PRO A 33 -8.80 -4.50 -2.69
CA PRO A 33 -9.31 -3.19 -2.30
C PRO A 33 -8.21 -2.21 -1.92
N ALA A 34 -7.23 -2.64 -1.13
CA ALA A 34 -6.17 -1.74 -0.71
C ALA A 34 -5.13 -1.47 -1.82
N ARG A 35 -5.02 -2.31 -2.85
CA ARG A 35 -4.26 -1.94 -4.06
C ARG A 35 -5.02 -0.90 -4.89
N VAL A 36 -6.33 -1.06 -5.05
CA VAL A 36 -7.17 -0.06 -5.75
C VAL A 36 -7.12 1.28 -5.03
N ILE A 37 -7.28 1.29 -3.71
CA ILE A 37 -7.18 2.51 -2.90
C ILE A 37 -5.79 3.14 -3.00
N GLY A 38 -4.73 2.34 -2.86
CA GLY A 38 -3.35 2.83 -2.96
C GLY A 38 -3.03 3.42 -4.34
N LEU A 39 -3.44 2.74 -5.41
CA LEU A 39 -3.25 3.23 -6.78
C LEU A 39 -4.12 4.45 -7.08
N GLY A 40 -5.35 4.50 -6.58
CA GLY A 40 -6.21 5.67 -6.69
C GLY A 40 -5.58 6.89 -6.03
N LEU A 41 -5.11 6.74 -4.79
CA LEU A 41 -4.41 7.80 -4.06
C LEU A 41 -3.13 8.24 -4.78
N ALA A 42 -2.35 7.28 -5.30
CA ALA A 42 -1.17 7.57 -6.10
C ALA A 42 -1.51 8.34 -7.39
N GLY A 43 -2.60 7.95 -8.05
CA GLY A 43 -3.13 8.64 -9.22
C GLY A 43 -3.54 10.07 -8.92
N THR A 44 -4.24 10.31 -7.80
CA THR A 44 -4.59 11.66 -7.34
C THR A 44 -3.33 12.50 -7.05
N GLY A 45 -2.33 11.91 -6.40
CA GLY A 45 -1.04 12.57 -6.18
C GLY A 45 -0.33 12.96 -7.49
N ALA A 46 -0.36 12.09 -8.50
CA ALA A 46 0.15 12.39 -9.84
C ALA A 46 -0.68 13.48 -10.55
N ALA A 47 -2.00 13.51 -10.33
CA ALA A 47 -2.91 14.50 -10.91
C ALA A 47 -2.58 15.93 -10.45
N HIS A 48 -2.03 16.11 -9.25
CA HIS A 48 -1.54 17.42 -8.78
C HIS A 48 -0.40 17.98 -9.65
N PHE A 49 0.38 17.14 -10.33
CA PHE A 49 1.45 17.61 -11.21
C PHE A 49 0.96 17.89 -12.64
N THR A 50 -0.04 17.13 -13.11
CA THR A 50 -0.56 17.25 -14.48
C THR A 50 -1.66 18.30 -14.60
N ALA A 51 -2.58 18.36 -13.64
CA ALA A 51 -3.71 19.29 -13.59
C ALA A 51 -3.79 20.07 -12.25
N PRO A 52 -2.70 20.70 -11.78
CA PRO A 52 -2.65 21.42 -10.49
C PRO A 52 -3.72 22.50 -10.33
N ARG A 53 -4.19 23.14 -11.41
CA ARG A 53 -5.23 24.18 -11.34
C ARG A 53 -6.54 23.67 -10.74
N ALA A 54 -6.86 22.38 -10.94
CA ALA A 54 -8.05 21.76 -10.35
C ALA A 54 -7.94 21.62 -8.81
N PHE A 55 -6.72 21.56 -8.29
CA PHE A 55 -6.43 21.37 -6.88
C PHE A 55 -6.05 22.68 -6.17
N ASP A 56 -5.61 23.70 -6.91
CA ASP A 56 -5.23 25.00 -6.36
C ASP A 56 -6.39 25.67 -5.62
N THR A 57 -7.64 25.54 -6.10
CA THR A 57 -8.83 26.12 -5.42
C THR A 57 -9.05 25.50 -4.04
N LEU A 58 -8.96 24.17 -3.93
CA LEU A 58 -9.07 23.43 -2.67
C LEU A 58 -7.88 23.72 -1.74
N THR A 59 -6.68 23.76 -2.32
CA THR A 59 -5.44 24.01 -1.56
C THR A 59 -5.41 25.44 -1.03
N ALA A 60 -5.95 26.41 -1.75
CA ALA A 60 -6.00 27.82 -1.34
C ALA A 60 -6.80 28.02 -0.04
N THR A 61 -7.80 27.18 0.22
CA THR A 61 -8.58 27.23 1.48
C THR A 61 -7.72 26.92 2.70
N ALA A 62 -6.75 26.01 2.58
CA ALA A 62 -5.86 25.60 3.68
C ALA A 62 -4.50 26.34 3.66
N PHE A 63 -4.09 26.79 2.48
CA PHE A 63 -2.80 27.41 2.19
C PHE A 63 -3.00 28.58 1.21
N PRO A 64 -3.49 29.73 1.71
CA PRO A 64 -3.73 30.92 0.87
C PRO A 64 -2.41 31.51 0.37
N GLU A 65 -1.33 31.39 1.15
CA GLU A 65 0.02 31.74 0.72
C GLU A 65 0.72 30.57 0.02
N LYS A 66 1.34 30.84 -1.14
CA LYS A 66 2.11 29.86 -1.91
C LYS A 66 1.31 28.60 -2.28
N THR A 67 0.01 28.76 -2.57
CA THR A 67 -0.93 27.69 -2.92
C THR A 67 -0.33 26.69 -3.89
N ARG A 68 0.27 27.16 -4.99
CA ARG A 68 0.83 26.28 -6.02
C ARG A 68 1.99 25.40 -5.54
N GLN A 69 2.82 25.92 -4.62
CA GLN A 69 3.88 25.11 -4.01
C GLN A 69 3.30 24.05 -3.10
N TRP A 70 2.25 24.39 -2.35
CA TRP A 70 1.54 23.44 -1.50
C TRP A 70 0.80 22.38 -2.31
N THR A 71 0.23 22.72 -3.47
CA THR A 71 -0.40 21.76 -4.40
C THR A 71 0.59 20.67 -4.82
N TYR A 72 1.83 21.03 -5.20
CA TYR A 72 2.83 20.02 -5.56
C TYR A 72 3.35 19.22 -4.36
N ARG A 73 3.47 19.84 -3.18
CA ARG A 73 3.89 19.14 -1.95
C ARG A 73 2.84 18.10 -1.54
N ASN A 74 1.57 18.49 -1.52
CA ASN A 74 0.44 17.62 -1.23
C ASN A 74 0.38 16.47 -2.24
N GLY A 75 0.51 16.78 -3.54
CA GLY A 75 0.59 15.78 -4.61
C GLY A 75 1.72 14.78 -4.43
N PHE A 76 2.92 15.24 -4.05
CA PHE A 76 4.06 14.37 -3.77
C PHE A 76 3.79 13.45 -2.58
N THR A 77 3.24 13.98 -1.50
CA THR A 77 2.91 13.20 -0.30
C THR A 77 1.82 12.16 -0.60
N GLU A 78 0.75 12.52 -1.29
CA GLU A 78 -0.30 11.58 -1.70
C GLU A 78 0.21 10.49 -2.63
N LEU A 79 1.11 10.84 -3.56
CA LEU A 79 1.75 9.87 -4.44
C LEU A 79 2.54 8.83 -3.63
N LEU A 80 3.39 9.28 -2.71
CA LEU A 80 4.20 8.40 -1.87
C LEU A 80 3.33 7.53 -0.94
N LEU A 81 2.31 8.11 -0.32
CA LEU A 81 1.39 7.38 0.55
C LEU A 81 0.58 6.34 -0.23
N GLY A 82 0.08 6.69 -1.42
CA GLY A 82 -0.63 5.77 -2.30
C GLY A 82 0.23 4.59 -2.73
N LEU A 83 1.48 4.85 -3.12
CA LEU A 83 2.46 3.79 -3.41
C LEU A 83 2.74 2.94 -2.16
N ALA A 84 2.92 3.56 -0.99
CA ALA A 84 3.16 2.85 0.26
C ALA A 84 1.98 1.94 0.66
N ILE A 85 0.74 2.34 0.41
CA ILE A 85 -0.46 1.52 0.63
C ILE A 85 -0.60 0.41 -0.42
N THR A 86 -0.14 0.66 -1.64
CA THR A 86 -0.19 -0.33 -2.73
C THR A 86 0.67 -1.55 -2.39
N PHE A 87 1.88 -1.34 -1.85
CA PHE A 87 2.77 -2.43 -1.47
C PHE A 87 2.46 -2.96 -0.06
N ARG A 88 2.15 -4.27 0.02
CA ARG A 88 1.75 -4.93 1.27
C ARG A 88 2.78 -4.83 2.40
N ARG A 89 4.06 -4.69 2.08
CA ARG A 89 5.16 -4.54 3.06
C ARG A 89 5.19 -3.16 3.72
N THR A 90 4.75 -2.12 3.00
CA THR A 90 4.76 -0.72 3.46
C THR A 90 3.38 -0.22 3.85
N ARG A 91 2.31 -1.00 3.63
CA ARG A 91 0.94 -0.68 4.02
C ARG A 91 0.75 -0.10 5.42
N PRO A 92 1.27 -0.73 6.50
CA PRO A 92 1.07 -0.18 7.84
C PRO A 92 1.68 1.22 7.97
N VAL A 93 2.85 1.45 7.38
CA VAL A 93 3.50 2.77 7.35
C VAL A 93 2.69 3.76 6.52
N GLY A 94 2.22 3.34 5.33
CA GLY A 94 1.38 4.17 4.46
C GLY A 94 0.04 4.54 5.11
N ALA A 95 -0.58 3.64 5.87
CA ALA A 95 -1.82 3.89 6.59
C ALA A 95 -1.61 4.92 7.73
N ILE A 96 -0.58 4.71 8.56
CA ILE A 96 -0.23 5.65 9.64
C ILE A 96 0.12 7.03 9.04
N GLY A 97 0.94 7.05 7.98
CA GLY A 97 1.31 8.28 7.28
C GLY A 97 0.10 9.01 6.69
N SER A 98 -0.89 8.28 6.17
CA SER A 98 -2.12 8.87 5.63
C SER A 98 -2.97 9.50 6.72
N VAL A 99 -3.12 8.82 7.87
CA VAL A 99 -3.82 9.39 9.03
C VAL A 99 -3.12 10.67 9.52
N ALA A 100 -1.80 10.63 9.66
CA ALA A 100 -1.01 11.79 10.07
C ALA A 100 -1.14 12.96 9.06
N TYR A 101 -1.11 12.67 7.76
CA TYR A 101 -1.27 13.67 6.71
C TYR A 101 -2.66 14.31 6.73
N VAL A 102 -3.73 13.53 6.88
CA VAL A 102 -5.10 14.06 7.01
C VAL A 102 -5.25 14.91 8.26
N ALA A 103 -4.70 14.47 9.40
CA ALA A 103 -4.70 15.25 10.64
C ALA A 103 -3.96 16.59 10.48
N PHE A 104 -2.81 16.57 9.78
CA PHE A 104 -2.06 17.78 9.45
C PHE A 104 -2.88 18.74 8.56
N LEU A 105 -3.52 18.24 7.49
CA LEU A 105 -4.39 19.05 6.64
C LEU A 105 -5.56 19.65 7.42
N ALA A 106 -6.23 18.85 8.24
CA ALA A 106 -7.35 19.29 9.06
C ALA A 106 -6.94 20.41 10.01
N ASN A 107 -5.82 20.24 10.71
CA ASN A 107 -5.26 21.27 11.59
C ASN A 107 -4.98 22.58 10.83
N ARG A 108 -4.37 22.48 9.63
CA ARG A 108 -4.10 23.63 8.78
C ARG A 108 -5.37 24.35 8.35
N VAL A 109 -6.40 23.62 7.93
CA VAL A 109 -7.71 24.20 7.57
C VAL A 109 -8.35 24.88 8.78
N SER A 110 -8.29 24.29 9.98
CA SER A 110 -8.85 24.92 11.18
C SER A 110 -8.10 26.18 11.62
N SER A 111 -6.79 26.25 11.42
CA SER A 111 -5.99 27.44 11.78
C SER A 111 -6.12 28.60 10.80
N GLN A 112 -6.80 28.42 9.67
CA GLN A 112 -7.07 29.48 8.68
C GLN A 112 -8.47 30.08 8.80
N ARG A 113 -9.27 29.62 9.78
CA ARG A 113 -10.55 30.23 10.16
C ARG A 113 -10.35 31.23 11.28
#